data_AF-A0AAN5CST1-F1
#
_entry.id   AF-A0AAN5CST1-F1
#
_cell.length_a   1.000
_cell.length_b   1.000
_cell.length_c   1.000
_cell.angle_alpha   90.00
_cell.angle_beta   90.00
_cell.angle_gamma   90.00
#
_symmetry.space_group_name_H-M   'P 1'
#
loop_
_entity.id
_entity.type
_entity.pdbx_description
1 polymer ?
#
loop_
_entity_poly.entity_id
_entity_poly.type
_entity_poly.pdbx_seq_one_letter_code
_entity_poly.pdbx_strand_id
1 'polypeptide(L)'
;CLWEPLSHPIINELSLVVVKPSEHFPDPTLRIAIRVPRNNHALFKLRLCTQPEFAQSLNHYGTSEENDSYLLYFESFDKHGMLLEHLRRSMGNRVDDFENTHQEPHGISPFRNDVFAKIIDGVQFRKLRLLRFEITDAIVNLTKKYVFPNLDHISLESTQMNISDPRQFLLEISKYVRDVHLEGLVLDLTEVDCAELIVEMFSNKMEKMAFLNLALPQAGLLIEKLPTLGKPIKFKSYCLIEDLDYTINNHRVTADGCYLRIKHI
;
A
#
# COMPACT_ATOMS: atom_id res chain seq x y z
N CYS A 1 -29.89 3.52 -38.39
CA CYS A 1 -30.42 3.60 -37.02
C CYS A 1 -29.71 2.60 -36.13
N LEU A 2 -29.26 3.10 -34.97
CA LEU A 2 -28.89 2.39 -33.75
C LEU A 2 -27.58 1.58 -33.77
N TRP A 3 -26.52 2.35 -33.49
CA TRP A 3 -25.45 1.96 -32.58
C TRP A 3 -26.01 1.59 -31.20
N GLU A 4 -25.47 0.56 -30.57
CA GLU A 4 -25.16 0.57 -29.14
C GLU A 4 -23.96 -0.38 -28.88
N PRO A 5 -22.93 0.07 -28.15
CA PRO A 5 -21.77 -0.75 -27.82
C PRO A 5 -22.03 -1.54 -26.53
N LEU A 6 -21.72 -2.84 -26.55
CA LEU A 6 -21.65 -3.63 -25.34
C LEU A 6 -20.42 -3.20 -24.54
N SER A 7 -20.69 -2.39 -23.52
CA SER A 7 -19.80 -2.05 -22.43
C SER A 7 -19.41 -3.34 -21.69
N HIS A 8 -18.16 -3.76 -21.85
CA HIS A 8 -17.54 -4.69 -20.91
C HIS A 8 -17.30 -3.97 -19.59
N PRO A 9 -17.74 -4.51 -18.43
CA PRO A 9 -17.20 -4.07 -17.17
C PRO A 9 -15.79 -4.64 -17.06
N ILE A 10 -14.80 -3.77 -17.29
CA ILE A 10 -13.44 -4.00 -16.84
C ILE A 10 -13.51 -3.97 -15.31
N ILE A 11 -13.54 -5.14 -14.67
CA ILE A 11 -13.29 -5.24 -13.23
C ILE A 11 -11.79 -5.03 -13.02
N ASN A 12 -11.40 -3.77 -12.86
CA ASN A 12 -10.10 -3.34 -12.36
C ASN A 12 -10.34 -2.60 -11.04
N GLU A 13 -10.83 -3.31 -10.02
CA GLU A 13 -10.96 -2.73 -8.68
C GLU A 13 -10.24 -3.57 -7.63
N LEU A 14 -9.29 -2.90 -6.97
CA LEU A 14 -8.89 -3.15 -5.60
C LEU A 14 -10.16 -3.34 -4.76
N SER A 15 -10.36 -4.56 -4.27
CA SER A 15 -11.40 -4.85 -3.29
C SER A 15 -11.01 -4.18 -1.98
N LEU A 16 -11.58 -3.02 -1.71
CA LEU A 16 -11.57 -2.40 -0.39
C LEU A 16 -12.59 -3.18 0.45
N VAL A 17 -12.13 -4.24 1.12
CA VAL A 17 -12.93 -4.87 2.16
C VAL A 17 -12.95 -3.90 3.34
N VAL A 18 -13.91 -2.98 3.33
CA VAL A 18 -14.29 -2.25 4.55
C VAL A 18 -14.94 -3.28 5.45
N VAL A 19 -14.14 -3.94 6.28
CA VAL A 19 -14.66 -4.64 7.45
C VAL A 19 -15.26 -3.54 8.32
N LYS A 20 -16.61 -3.46 8.34
CA LYS A 20 -17.32 -2.57 9.27
C LYS A 20 -16.73 -2.82 10.67
N PRO A 21 -16.28 -1.77 11.38
CA PRO A 21 -15.84 -1.93 12.75
C PRO A 21 -16.99 -2.59 13.52
N SER A 22 -16.77 -3.77 14.11
CA SER A 22 -17.66 -4.16 15.19
C SER A 22 -17.41 -3.17 16.31
N GLU A 23 -18.43 -2.39 16.61
CA GLU A 23 -18.43 -1.47 17.74
C GLU A 23 -18.09 -2.28 19.00
N HIS A 24 -17.05 -1.87 19.73
CA HIS A 24 -16.56 -2.42 21.02
C HIS A 24 -15.43 -3.47 20.93
N PHE A 25 -14.19 -3.00 20.72
CA PHE A 25 -13.00 -3.69 21.25
C PHE A 25 -12.39 -2.80 22.34
N PRO A 26 -12.32 -3.27 23.61
CA PRO A 26 -11.88 -2.44 24.74
C PRO A 26 -10.35 -2.27 24.84
N ASP A 27 -9.54 -3.05 24.10
CA ASP A 27 -8.07 -3.02 24.15
C ASP A 27 -7.46 -2.74 22.76
N PRO A 28 -6.23 -2.17 22.68
CA PRO A 28 -5.53 -1.95 21.42
C PRO A 28 -5.26 -3.29 20.72
N THR A 29 -5.90 -3.49 19.57
CA THR A 29 -5.76 -4.72 18.79
C THR A 29 -4.83 -4.53 17.61
N LEU A 30 -3.81 -5.39 17.48
CA LEU A 30 -3.10 -5.51 16.21
C LEU A 30 -3.98 -6.29 15.24
N ARG A 31 -4.19 -5.73 14.06
CA ARG A 31 -4.85 -6.42 12.96
C ARG A 31 -3.85 -6.64 11.84
N ILE A 32 -3.56 -7.91 11.57
CA ILE A 32 -2.68 -8.32 10.47
C ILE A 32 -3.52 -9.02 9.42
N ALA A 33 -3.56 -8.44 8.23
CA ALA A 33 -4.08 -9.10 7.04
C ALA A 33 -2.91 -9.70 6.24
N ILE A 34 -3.02 -10.98 5.92
CA ILE A 34 -2.02 -11.74 5.17
C ILE A 34 -2.72 -12.37 3.97
N ARG A 35 -2.17 -12.16 2.78
CA ARG A 35 -2.60 -12.89 1.58
C ARG A 35 -1.58 -13.96 1.22
N VAL A 36 -2.07 -15.18 1.12
CA VAL A 36 -1.26 -16.36 0.83
C VAL A 36 -1.63 -16.90 -0.55
N PRO A 37 -0.65 -17.22 -1.40
CA PRO A 37 -0.90 -17.89 -2.67
C PRO A 37 -1.76 -19.14 -2.48
N ARG A 38 -2.77 -19.32 -3.33
CA ARG A 38 -3.76 -20.39 -3.19
C ARG A 38 -3.15 -21.78 -3.13
N ASN A 39 -2.04 -22.01 -3.84
CA ASN A 39 -1.30 -23.28 -3.81
C ASN A 39 -0.60 -23.55 -2.47
N ASN A 40 -0.40 -22.53 -1.63
CA ASN A 40 0.27 -22.62 -0.33
C ASN A 40 -0.69 -22.53 0.87
N HIS A 41 -1.98 -22.23 0.62
CA HIS A 41 -2.95 -21.92 1.66
C HIS A 41 -3.14 -23.06 2.69
N ALA A 42 -3.18 -24.32 2.24
CA ALA A 42 -3.40 -25.48 3.08
C ALA A 42 -2.23 -25.70 4.04
N LEU A 43 -1.00 -25.52 3.53
CA LEU A 43 0.22 -25.61 4.32
C LEU A 43 0.34 -24.47 5.32
N PHE A 44 -0.01 -23.24 4.90
CA PHE A 44 -0.06 -22.09 5.78
C PHE A 44 -1.04 -22.31 6.93
N LYS A 45 -2.28 -22.72 6.63
CA LYS A 45 -3.31 -23.02 7.63
C LYS A 45 -2.87 -24.14 8.57
N LEU A 46 -2.29 -25.22 8.03
CA LEU A 46 -1.78 -26.33 8.84
C LEU A 46 -0.73 -25.86 9.85
N ARG A 47 0.27 -25.07 9.39
CA ARG A 47 1.33 -24.53 10.25
C ARG A 47 0.79 -23.56 11.29
N LEU A 48 -0.14 -22.69 10.90
CA LEU A 48 -0.68 -21.68 11.78
C LEU A 48 -1.53 -22.32 12.89
N CYS A 49 -2.38 -23.29 12.53
CA CYS A 49 -3.27 -24.00 13.45
C CYS A 49 -2.57 -25.03 14.36
N THR A 50 -1.25 -25.23 14.27
CA THR A 50 -0.54 -26.04 15.28
C THR A 50 -0.46 -25.35 16.65
N GLN A 51 -0.79 -24.06 16.71
CA GLN A 51 -0.94 -23.29 17.95
C GLN A 51 -2.42 -23.00 18.20
N PRO A 52 -3.00 -23.46 19.33
CA PRO A 52 -4.43 -23.31 19.63
C PRO A 52 -4.92 -21.86 19.60
N GLU A 53 -4.10 -20.91 20.02
CA GLU A 53 -4.41 -19.48 20.06
C GLU A 53 -4.71 -18.93 18.65
N PHE A 54 -3.99 -19.42 17.63
CA PHE A 54 -4.23 -19.02 16.25
C PHE A 54 -5.48 -19.67 15.65
N ALA A 55 -5.86 -20.87 16.08
CA ALA A 55 -7.08 -21.51 15.60
C ALA A 55 -8.34 -20.71 15.98
N GLN A 56 -8.30 -19.97 17.08
CA GLN A 56 -9.40 -19.14 17.56
C GLN A 56 -9.40 -17.74 16.92
N SER A 57 -8.22 -17.18 16.63
CA SER A 57 -8.07 -15.83 16.07
C SER A 57 -8.01 -15.75 14.54
N LEU A 58 -7.91 -16.89 13.85
CA LEU A 58 -7.82 -16.94 12.38
C LEU A 58 -9.18 -16.72 11.72
N ASN A 59 -9.41 -15.51 11.23
CA ASN A 59 -10.57 -15.20 10.41
C ASN A 59 -10.20 -15.25 8.93
N HIS A 60 -10.69 -16.28 8.23
CA HIS A 60 -10.64 -16.32 6.77
C HIS A 60 -11.72 -15.38 6.22
N TYR A 61 -11.33 -14.33 5.50
CA TYR A 61 -12.25 -13.26 5.12
C TYR A 61 -12.38 -13.05 3.60
N GLY A 62 -11.65 -13.82 2.79
CA GLY A 62 -11.83 -13.78 1.34
C GLY A 62 -10.95 -14.75 0.58
N THR A 63 -11.49 -15.27 -0.51
CA THR A 63 -10.77 -16.08 -1.50
C THR A 63 -10.85 -15.37 -2.85
N SER A 64 -9.73 -15.32 -3.56
CA SER A 64 -9.63 -14.89 -4.96
C SER A 64 -9.12 -16.06 -5.82
N GLU A 65 -9.06 -15.87 -7.14
CA GLU A 65 -8.48 -16.88 -8.03
C GLU A 65 -7.03 -17.21 -7.66
N GLU A 66 -6.26 -16.20 -7.26
CA GLU A 66 -4.82 -16.30 -7.02
C GLU A 66 -4.44 -16.52 -5.55
N ASN A 67 -5.24 -15.99 -4.62
CA ASN A 67 -4.87 -15.85 -3.21
C ASN A 67 -6.03 -16.11 -2.23
N ASP A 68 -5.70 -16.63 -1.05
CA ASP A 68 -6.56 -16.63 0.13
C ASP A 68 -6.13 -15.53 1.11
N SER A 69 -7.10 -14.85 1.72
CA SER A 69 -6.89 -13.72 2.63
C SER A 69 -7.27 -14.09 4.06
N TYR A 70 -6.34 -13.89 4.97
CA TYR A 70 -6.47 -14.21 6.39
C TYR A 70 -6.30 -12.94 7.23
N LEU A 71 -7.18 -12.75 8.21
CA LEU A 71 -7.14 -11.64 9.15
C LEU A 71 -6.91 -12.19 10.55
N LEU A 72 -5.85 -11.71 11.18
CA LEU A 72 -5.40 -12.09 12.51
C LEU A 72 -5.58 -10.91 13.45
N TYR A 73 -6.17 -11.19 14.60
CA TYR A 73 -6.39 -10.24 15.68
C TYR A 73 -5.55 -10.63 16.89
N PHE A 74 -4.83 -9.66 17.46
CA PHE A 74 -4.06 -9.85 18.68
C PHE A 74 -4.46 -8.80 19.71
N GLU A 75 -5.02 -9.23 20.83
CA GLU A 75 -5.56 -8.35 21.89
C GLU A 75 -4.50 -7.90 22.92
N SER A 76 -3.30 -8.49 22.96
CA SER A 76 -2.25 -8.07 23.92
C SER A 76 -0.82 -8.42 23.49
N PHE A 77 -0.06 -7.42 23.05
CA PHE A 77 1.29 -7.60 22.48
C PHE A 77 2.33 -8.15 23.45
N ASP A 78 2.30 -7.71 24.71
CA ASP A 78 3.37 -7.98 25.68
C ASP A 78 3.41 -9.46 26.09
N LYS A 79 2.37 -10.21 25.77
CA LYS A 79 2.26 -11.66 26.03
C LYS A 79 2.52 -12.51 24.77
N HIS A 80 2.79 -11.92 23.61
CA HIS A 80 2.64 -12.60 22.31
C HIS A 80 3.92 -12.73 21.48
N GLY A 81 5.11 -12.49 22.06
CA GLY A 81 6.38 -12.67 21.34
C GLY A 81 6.53 -14.06 20.69
N MET A 82 6.08 -15.12 21.38
CA MET A 82 6.03 -16.48 20.82
C MET A 82 5.02 -16.63 19.68
N LEU A 83 3.87 -15.95 19.75
CA LEU A 83 2.86 -16.00 18.69
C LEU A 83 3.34 -15.28 17.43
N LEU A 84 4.02 -14.15 17.58
CA LEU A 84 4.62 -13.42 16.45
C LEU A 84 5.70 -14.26 15.75
N GLU A 85 6.55 -14.94 16.52
CA GLU A 85 7.56 -15.85 15.98
C GLU A 85 6.91 -17.06 15.29
N HIS A 86 5.82 -17.60 15.86
CA HIS A 86 5.06 -18.68 15.24
C HIS A 86 4.39 -18.24 13.93
N LEU A 87 3.82 -17.04 13.89
CA LEU A 87 3.26 -16.44 12.69
C LEU A 87 4.33 -16.31 11.60
N ARG A 88 5.49 -15.73 11.96
CA ARG A 88 6.64 -15.59 11.06
C ARG A 88 7.06 -16.93 10.45
N ARG A 89 7.21 -17.96 11.27
CA ARG A 89 7.53 -19.33 10.80
C ARG A 89 6.44 -19.92 9.92
N SER A 90 5.17 -19.63 10.22
CA SER A 90 4.02 -20.14 9.48
C SER A 90 3.91 -19.50 8.09
N MET A 91 4.21 -18.21 7.98
CA MET A 91 4.35 -17.49 6.71
C MET A 91 5.50 -18.05 5.85
N GLY A 92 6.54 -18.58 6.49
CA GLY A 92 7.75 -19.03 5.80
C GLY A 92 8.50 -17.86 5.19
N ASN A 93 9.17 -18.08 4.06
CA ASN A 93 10.06 -17.07 3.47
C ASN A 93 9.36 -16.16 2.44
N ARG A 94 8.10 -16.44 2.06
CA ARG A 94 7.39 -15.72 1.00
C ARG A 94 5.91 -15.54 1.30
N VAL A 95 5.47 -14.30 1.29
CA VAL A 95 4.07 -13.88 1.38
C VAL A 95 3.78 -12.98 0.18
N ASP A 96 2.55 -13.01 -0.37
CA ASP A 96 2.25 -12.16 -1.53
C ASP A 96 1.95 -10.71 -1.09
N ASP A 97 1.12 -10.56 -0.06
CA ASP A 97 0.67 -9.27 0.47
C ASP A 97 0.66 -9.27 2.00
N PHE A 98 1.17 -8.19 2.58
CA PHE A 98 1.14 -7.92 4.01
C PHE A 98 0.46 -6.57 4.27
N GLU A 99 -0.66 -6.61 4.99
CA GLU A 99 -1.40 -5.42 5.39
C GLU A 99 -1.42 -5.31 6.93
N ASN A 100 -0.88 -4.20 7.44
CA ASN A 100 -0.96 -3.86 8.85
C ASN A 100 -1.96 -2.72 9.04
N THR A 101 -2.99 -2.98 9.82
CA THR A 101 -3.94 -1.95 10.25
C THR A 101 -3.91 -1.87 11.77
N HIS A 102 -3.71 -0.66 12.29
CA HIS A 102 -3.91 -0.39 13.70
C HIS A 102 -5.17 0.48 13.84
N GLN A 103 -6.12 0.04 14.66
CA GLN A 103 -7.30 0.83 15.00
C GLN A 103 -7.44 0.83 16.52
N GLU A 104 -7.30 2.00 17.14
CA GLU A 104 -7.80 2.20 18.50
C GLU A 104 -9.15 2.92 18.44
N PRO A 105 -10.06 2.66 19.41
CA PRO A 105 -11.34 3.35 19.50
C PRO A 105 -11.22 4.87 19.72
N HIS A 106 -10.08 5.36 20.24
CA HIS A 106 -9.94 6.73 20.75
C HIS A 106 -8.64 7.46 20.39
N GLY A 107 -7.84 6.97 19.43
CA GLY A 107 -6.60 7.66 19.07
C GLY A 107 -5.70 6.94 18.07
N ILE A 108 -4.57 7.57 17.76
CA ILE A 108 -3.47 6.98 17.00
C ILE A 108 -2.58 6.27 18.03
N SER A 109 -2.62 4.93 18.06
CA SER A 109 -1.63 4.18 18.82
C SER A 109 -0.26 4.28 18.15
N PRO A 110 0.85 4.38 18.91
CA PRO A 110 2.17 4.32 18.31
C PRO A 110 2.35 2.98 17.59
N PHE A 111 2.68 3.04 16.31
CA PHE A 111 3.03 1.86 15.52
C PHE A 111 4.16 1.09 16.21
N ARG A 112 3.91 -0.17 16.57
CA ARG A 112 4.86 -1.03 17.27
C ARG A 112 5.93 -1.53 16.32
N ASN A 113 6.95 -0.69 16.10
CA ASN A 113 8.12 -0.97 15.26
C ASN A 113 8.79 -2.31 15.59
N ASP A 114 8.87 -2.66 16.87
CA ASP A 114 9.46 -3.91 17.36
C ASP A 114 8.67 -5.15 16.91
N VAL A 115 7.35 -5.05 16.87
CA VAL A 115 6.45 -6.12 16.43
C VAL A 115 6.53 -6.27 14.91
N PHE A 116 6.43 -5.15 14.18
CA PHE A 116 6.55 -5.18 12.72
C PHE A 116 7.90 -5.75 12.29
N ALA A 117 9.00 -5.30 12.90
CA ALA A 117 10.35 -5.83 12.62
C ALA A 117 10.43 -7.34 12.84
N LYS A 118 9.86 -7.87 13.93
CA LYS A 118 9.86 -9.33 14.20
C LYS A 118 9.10 -10.11 13.14
N ILE A 119 7.99 -9.58 12.63
CA ILE A 119 7.14 -10.28 11.66
C ILE A 119 7.79 -10.30 10.27
N ILE A 120 8.38 -9.19 9.85
CA ILE A 120 8.95 -9.06 8.51
C ILE A 120 10.36 -9.64 8.38
N ASP A 121 11.05 -9.91 9.49
CA ASP A 121 12.44 -10.39 9.46
C ASP A 121 12.57 -11.75 8.76
N GLY A 122 13.33 -11.76 7.66
CA GLY A 122 13.52 -12.91 6.79
C GLY A 122 12.33 -13.26 5.89
N VAL A 123 11.27 -12.45 5.86
CA VAL A 123 10.09 -12.67 5.02
C VAL A 123 10.17 -11.80 3.78
N GLN A 124 10.10 -12.41 2.59
CA GLN A 124 9.98 -11.69 1.33
C GLN A 124 8.51 -11.45 1.00
N PHE A 125 8.16 -10.22 0.64
CA PHE A 125 6.82 -9.88 0.16
C PHE A 125 6.86 -9.00 -1.07
N ARG A 126 5.91 -9.22 -1.98
CA ARG A 126 5.77 -8.45 -3.22
C ARG A 126 5.00 -7.16 -3.00
N LYS A 127 4.04 -7.18 -2.08
CA LYS A 127 3.18 -6.04 -1.75
C LYS A 127 3.22 -5.76 -0.25
N LEU A 128 3.35 -4.49 0.10
CA LEU A 128 3.29 -4.00 1.47
C LEU A 128 2.23 -2.91 1.55
N ARG A 129 1.31 -3.06 2.49
CA ARG A 129 0.30 -2.05 2.79
C ARG A 129 0.37 -1.68 4.27
N LEU A 130 0.72 -0.44 4.55
CA LEU A 130 0.74 0.12 5.90
C LEU A 130 -0.37 1.16 5.97
N LEU A 131 -1.35 0.95 6.86
CA LEU A 131 -2.52 1.83 6.95
C LEU A 131 -2.65 2.48 8.32
N ARG A 132 -3.03 3.76 8.29
CA ARG A 132 -3.37 4.60 9.45
C ARG A 132 -2.28 4.59 10.52
N PHE A 133 -1.06 4.84 10.10
CA PHE A 133 0.11 4.81 10.97
C PHE A 133 0.90 6.12 10.86
N GLU A 134 1.70 6.42 11.88
CA GLU A 134 2.68 7.50 11.84
C GLU A 134 3.96 7.01 11.14
N ILE A 135 4.36 7.68 10.04
CA ILE A 135 5.63 7.37 9.37
C ILE A 135 6.75 8.04 10.16
N THR A 136 7.64 7.24 10.74
CA THR A 136 8.81 7.69 11.52
C THR A 136 10.12 7.18 10.90
N ASP A 137 11.25 7.80 11.23
CA ASP A 137 12.58 7.37 10.74
C ASP A 137 12.88 5.89 11.10
N ALA A 138 12.31 5.40 12.21
CA ALA A 138 12.39 3.99 12.58
C ALA A 138 11.69 3.08 11.55
N ILE A 139 10.47 3.41 11.12
CA ILE A 139 9.75 2.65 10.08
C ILE A 139 10.48 2.73 8.75
N VAL A 140 10.97 3.92 8.39
CA VAL A 140 11.76 4.13 7.17
C VAL A 140 12.97 3.20 7.16
N ASN A 141 13.75 3.17 8.25
CA ASN A 141 14.93 2.32 8.37
C ASN A 141 14.59 0.81 8.34
N LEU A 142 13.50 0.40 8.99
CA LEU A 142 13.00 -0.97 8.93
C LEU A 142 12.62 -1.37 7.49
N THR A 143 11.90 -0.49 6.80
CA THR A 143 11.43 -0.74 5.43
C THR A 143 12.62 -0.82 4.46
N LYS A 144 13.60 0.08 4.59
CA LYS A 144 14.85 0.02 3.83
C LYS A 144 15.59 -1.31 4.01
N LYS A 145 15.73 -1.74 5.26
CA LYS A 145 16.53 -2.93 5.61
C LYS A 145 15.89 -4.24 5.18
N TYR A 146 14.59 -4.40 5.43
CA TYR A 146 13.95 -5.71 5.33
C TYR A 146 13.06 -5.88 4.10
N VAL A 147 12.64 -4.77 3.47
CA VAL A 147 11.51 -4.79 2.54
C VAL A 147 11.92 -4.47 1.11
N PHE A 148 12.64 -3.37 0.90
CA PHE A 148 12.91 -2.83 -0.43
C PHE A 148 13.52 -3.80 -1.46
N PRO A 149 14.45 -4.73 -1.11
CA PRO A 149 15.08 -5.58 -2.11
C PRO A 149 14.12 -6.49 -2.91
N ASN A 150 12.93 -6.80 -2.39
CA ASN A 150 12.00 -7.74 -3.03
C ASN A 150 10.58 -7.15 -3.23
N LEU A 151 10.39 -5.86 -2.98
CA LEU A 151 9.07 -5.22 -3.01
C LEU A 151 8.75 -4.69 -4.42
N ASP A 152 7.60 -5.09 -4.96
CA ASP A 152 7.10 -4.56 -6.24
C ASP A 152 6.09 -3.42 -6.02
N HIS A 153 5.31 -3.50 -4.93
CA HIS A 153 4.27 -2.53 -4.59
C HIS A 153 4.31 -2.09 -3.14
N ILE A 154 4.17 -0.79 -2.90
CA ILE A 154 3.98 -0.23 -1.56
C ILE A 154 2.73 0.65 -1.52
N SER A 155 1.91 0.49 -0.48
CA SER A 155 0.79 1.36 -0.17
C SER A 155 0.95 1.91 1.24
N LEU A 156 1.03 3.24 1.34
CA LEU A 156 1.19 3.97 2.60
C LEU A 156 -0.03 4.86 2.80
N GLU A 157 -0.87 4.54 3.78
CA GLU A 157 -1.91 5.43 4.28
C GLU A 157 -1.44 5.95 5.65
N SER A 158 -1.06 7.23 5.72
CA SER A 158 -0.52 7.81 6.95
C SER A 158 -1.47 8.80 7.59
N THR A 159 -1.51 8.80 8.93
CA THR A 159 -2.14 9.85 9.72
C THR A 159 -1.20 11.03 9.95
N GLN A 160 0.11 10.79 9.99
CA GLN A 160 1.14 11.80 10.23
C GLN A 160 2.51 11.32 9.71
N MET A 161 3.29 12.23 9.13
CA MET A 161 4.67 11.96 8.74
C MET A 161 5.64 12.77 9.61
N ASN A 162 6.47 12.07 10.36
CA ASN A 162 7.47 12.63 11.26
C ASN A 162 8.83 11.99 10.95
N ILE A 163 9.38 12.36 9.79
CA ILE A 163 10.66 11.88 9.29
C ILE A 163 11.55 13.04 8.93
N SER A 164 12.85 12.83 9.07
CA SER A 164 13.85 13.88 8.87
C SER A 164 13.89 14.40 7.43
N ASP A 165 13.65 13.54 6.43
CA ASP A 165 13.66 13.91 5.01
C ASP A 165 12.62 13.12 4.19
N PRO A 166 11.39 13.66 4.05
CA PRO A 166 10.32 13.05 3.25
C PRO A 166 10.66 12.88 1.77
N ARG A 167 11.35 13.86 1.18
CA ARG A 167 11.69 13.83 -0.24
C ARG A 167 12.62 12.67 -0.54
N GLN A 168 13.70 12.56 0.23
CA GLN A 168 14.69 11.51 0.06
C GLN A 168 14.09 10.13 0.31
N PHE A 169 13.21 9.98 1.30
CA PHE A 169 12.50 8.74 1.56
C PHE A 169 11.68 8.27 0.33
N LEU A 170 10.89 9.17 -0.27
CA LEU A 170 10.09 8.86 -1.45
C LEU A 170 10.95 8.54 -2.68
N LEU A 171 12.02 9.30 -2.91
CA LEU A 171 12.98 9.01 -3.96
C LEU A 171 13.63 7.64 -3.78
N GLU A 172 13.98 7.28 -2.56
CA GLU A 172 14.54 5.96 -2.27
C GLU A 172 13.54 4.84 -2.55
N ILE A 173 12.29 4.96 -2.12
CA ILE A 173 11.24 3.98 -2.44
C ILE A 173 11.18 3.75 -3.96
N SER A 174 11.17 4.82 -4.75
CA SER A 174 11.02 4.76 -6.21
C SER A 174 12.13 4.00 -6.95
N LYS A 175 13.29 3.80 -6.30
CA LYS A 175 14.41 2.99 -6.84
C LYS A 175 14.13 1.49 -6.76
N TYR A 176 13.31 1.06 -5.80
CA TYR A 176 13.10 -0.35 -5.49
C TYR A 176 11.76 -0.88 -5.99
N VAL A 177 10.70 -0.07 -5.92
CA VAL A 177 9.34 -0.52 -6.23
C VAL A 177 8.86 -0.04 -7.60
N ARG A 178 7.94 -0.78 -8.21
CA ARG A 178 7.28 -0.39 -9.47
C ARG A 178 5.97 0.34 -9.25
N ASP A 179 5.32 0.11 -8.10
CA ASP A 179 3.98 0.63 -7.84
C ASP A 179 3.93 1.27 -6.44
N VAL A 180 3.57 2.55 -6.39
CA VAL A 180 3.46 3.32 -5.15
C VAL A 180 2.04 3.86 -5.00
N HIS A 181 1.40 3.58 -3.87
CA HIS A 181 0.14 4.19 -3.50
C HIS A 181 0.30 5.00 -2.21
N LEU A 182 0.03 6.29 -2.26
CA LEU A 182 0.11 7.19 -1.12
C LEU A 182 -1.28 7.78 -0.85
N GLU A 183 -1.74 7.67 0.40
CA GLU A 183 -3.06 8.14 0.83
C GLU A 183 -2.99 8.80 2.22
N GLY A 184 -3.82 9.81 2.46
CA GLY A 184 -3.89 10.51 3.75
C GLY A 184 -2.95 11.72 3.85
N LEU A 185 -2.67 12.18 5.07
CA LEU A 185 -1.83 13.35 5.36
C LEU A 185 -0.33 13.04 5.19
N VAL A 186 0.01 12.10 4.32
CA VAL A 186 1.38 11.62 4.10
C VAL A 186 2.28 12.78 3.72
N LEU A 187 1.75 13.86 3.14
CA LEU A 187 2.54 14.94 2.57
C LEU A 187 1.85 16.28 2.74
N ASP A 188 2.05 16.93 3.89
CA ASP A 188 2.08 18.40 3.93
C ASP A 188 3.39 18.87 3.24
N LEU A 189 3.53 18.52 1.96
CA LEU A 189 4.64 18.90 1.11
C LEU A 189 4.44 20.32 0.56
N THR A 190 3.82 21.19 1.34
CA THR A 190 3.65 22.61 0.98
C THR A 190 4.98 23.30 0.68
N GLU A 191 6.10 22.76 1.17
CA GLU A 191 7.46 23.22 0.91
C GLU A 191 8.22 22.46 -0.20
N VAL A 192 7.69 21.34 -0.70
CA VAL A 192 8.39 20.52 -1.70
C VAL A 192 7.70 20.66 -3.04
N ASP A 193 8.48 20.90 -4.09
CA ASP A 193 7.99 20.80 -5.45
C ASP A 193 7.60 19.35 -5.75
N CYS A 194 6.31 19.07 -5.52
CA CYS A 194 5.74 17.74 -5.65
C CYS A 194 5.77 17.25 -7.09
N ALA A 195 5.61 18.16 -8.06
CA ALA A 195 5.58 17.77 -9.45
C ALA A 195 6.97 17.31 -9.91
N GLU A 196 8.03 18.07 -9.56
CA GLU A 196 9.41 17.66 -9.80
C GLU A 196 9.75 16.35 -9.09
N LEU A 197 9.38 16.20 -7.81
CA LEU A 197 9.58 14.97 -7.07
C LEU A 197 8.94 13.76 -7.75
N ILE A 198 7.68 13.89 -8.19
CA ILE A 198 6.98 12.80 -8.88
C ILE A 198 7.70 12.43 -10.18
N VAL A 199 8.17 13.41 -10.96
CA VAL A 199 8.95 13.17 -12.19
C VAL A 199 10.26 12.45 -11.87
N GLU A 200 10.97 12.87 -10.83
CA GLU A 200 12.20 12.20 -10.37
C GLU A 200 11.93 10.77 -9.90
N MET A 201 10.84 10.53 -9.16
CA MET A 201 10.44 9.20 -8.74
C MET A 201 10.15 8.30 -9.95
N PHE A 202 9.41 8.82 -10.94
CA PHE A 202 9.20 8.12 -12.20
C PHE A 202 10.45 8.05 -13.06
N SER A 203 11.56 8.75 -12.78
CA SER A 203 12.80 8.55 -13.53
C SER A 203 13.56 7.28 -13.08
N ASN A 204 13.13 6.66 -11.98
CA ASN A 204 13.70 5.40 -11.46
C ASN A 204 12.92 4.16 -11.94
N LYS A 205 12.72 3.16 -11.07
CA LYS A 205 12.06 1.87 -11.40
C LYS A 205 10.53 1.96 -11.39
N MET A 206 9.96 3.01 -10.80
CA MET A 206 8.52 3.20 -10.67
C MET A 206 7.80 3.29 -12.03
N GLU A 207 6.69 2.58 -12.16
CA GLU A 207 5.82 2.56 -13.36
C GLU A 207 4.41 3.03 -13.02
N LYS A 208 3.99 2.89 -11.76
CA LYS A 208 2.64 3.22 -11.31
C LYS A 208 2.70 4.05 -10.04
N MET A 209 1.87 5.08 -10.01
CA MET A 209 1.64 5.87 -8.81
C MET A 209 0.17 6.27 -8.69
N ALA A 210 -0.37 6.08 -7.49
CA ALA A 210 -1.64 6.67 -7.09
C ALA A 210 -1.39 7.57 -5.88
N PHE A 211 -1.90 8.80 -5.95
CA PHE A 211 -1.79 9.76 -4.86
C PHE A 211 -3.17 10.34 -4.54
N LEU A 212 -3.69 10.06 -3.36
CA LEU A 212 -4.95 10.62 -2.88
C LEU A 212 -4.65 11.82 -1.97
N ASN A 213 -5.36 12.95 -2.19
CA ASN A 213 -5.29 14.20 -1.42
C ASN A 213 -4.09 15.14 -1.66
N LEU A 214 -3.31 14.96 -2.72
CA LEU A 214 -2.35 15.98 -3.14
C LEU A 214 -2.99 16.87 -4.20
N ALA A 215 -3.46 18.06 -3.80
CA ALA A 215 -3.83 19.08 -4.76
C ALA A 215 -2.54 19.52 -5.46
N LEU A 216 -2.40 19.21 -6.75
CA LEU A 216 -1.22 19.57 -7.53
C LEU A 216 -1.45 20.89 -8.26
N PRO A 217 -1.03 22.05 -7.72
CA PRO A 217 -1.12 23.33 -8.43
C PRO A 217 -0.26 23.33 -9.70
N GLN A 218 0.75 22.45 -9.79
CA GLN A 218 1.68 22.36 -10.90
C GLN A 218 1.42 21.17 -11.83
N ALA A 219 0.17 20.73 -11.96
CA ALA A 219 -0.19 19.60 -12.81
C ALA A 219 0.29 19.75 -14.28
N GLY A 220 0.46 20.98 -14.78
CA GLY A 220 1.06 21.25 -16.08
C GLY A 220 2.48 20.68 -16.27
N LEU A 221 3.32 20.71 -15.22
CA LEU A 221 4.66 20.13 -15.29
C LEU A 221 4.61 18.61 -15.47
N LEU A 222 3.72 17.93 -14.76
CA LEU A 222 3.55 16.47 -14.89
C LEU A 222 3.06 16.07 -16.28
N ILE A 223 2.14 16.87 -16.81
CA ILE A 223 1.60 16.70 -18.16
C ILE A 223 2.70 16.82 -19.21
N GLU A 224 3.63 17.77 -19.07
CA GLU A 224 4.76 17.96 -19.97
C GLU A 224 5.83 16.87 -19.80
N LYS A 225 6.23 16.58 -18.56
CA LYS A 225 7.44 15.79 -18.27
C LYS A 225 7.20 14.29 -18.29
N LEU A 226 6.12 13.78 -17.68
CA LEU A 226 5.94 12.32 -17.55
C LEU A 226 5.91 11.60 -18.91
N PRO A 227 5.21 12.09 -19.96
CA PRO A 227 5.22 11.44 -21.26
C PRO A 227 6.59 11.43 -21.97
N THR A 228 7.55 12.25 -21.53
CA THR A 228 8.89 12.33 -22.13
C THR A 228 9.88 11.31 -21.54
N LEU A 229 9.52 10.62 -20.45
CA LEU A 229 10.37 9.61 -19.81
C LEU A 229 10.50 8.31 -20.62
N GLY A 230 9.73 8.14 -21.71
CA GLY A 230 9.92 7.05 -22.66
C GLY A 230 9.64 5.65 -22.12
N LYS A 231 8.84 5.52 -21.06
CA LYS A 231 8.49 4.23 -20.45
C LYS A 231 7.01 4.15 -20.06
N PRO A 232 6.47 2.94 -19.80
CA PRO A 232 5.09 2.78 -19.37
C PRO A 232 4.84 3.46 -18.01
N ILE A 233 3.97 4.46 -18.00
CA ILE A 233 3.58 5.20 -16.79
C ILE A 233 2.07 5.09 -16.59
N LYS A 234 1.65 4.81 -15.34
CA LYS A 234 0.27 4.93 -14.87
C LYS A 234 0.25 5.83 -13.63
N PHE A 235 -0.17 7.06 -13.80
CA PHE A 235 -0.26 8.07 -12.74
C PHE A 235 -1.72 8.48 -12.52
N LYS A 236 -2.12 8.63 -11.25
CA LYS A 236 -3.41 9.20 -10.85
C LYS A 236 -3.23 10.07 -9.60
N SER A 237 -3.69 11.31 -9.65
CA SER A 237 -3.73 12.22 -8.50
C SER A 237 -4.93 13.15 -8.55
N TYR A 238 -5.25 13.79 -7.43
CA TYR A 238 -6.15 14.95 -7.44
C TYR A 238 -5.46 16.16 -8.12
N CYS A 239 -6.23 16.96 -8.85
CA CYS A 239 -5.78 18.21 -9.47
C CYS A 239 -6.94 19.21 -9.58
N LEU A 240 -6.59 20.49 -9.72
CA LEU A 240 -7.55 21.57 -9.99
C LEU A 240 -7.79 21.82 -11.48
N ILE A 241 -7.20 21.01 -12.37
CA ILE A 241 -7.41 21.10 -13.81
C ILE A 241 -8.72 20.38 -14.14
N GLU A 242 -9.65 21.08 -14.77
CA GLU A 242 -10.91 20.52 -15.28
C GLU A 242 -10.80 20.26 -16.80
N ASP A 243 -11.57 19.30 -17.29
CA ASP A 243 -11.87 19.07 -18.71
C ASP A 243 -10.65 18.96 -19.66
N LEU A 244 -9.83 17.91 -19.46
CA LEU A 244 -8.70 17.58 -20.31
C LEU A 244 -8.83 16.13 -20.81
N ASP A 245 -8.77 15.87 -22.12
CA ASP A 245 -8.60 14.50 -22.65
C ASP A 245 -7.86 14.55 -23.98
N TYR A 246 -6.62 14.09 -23.99
CA TYR A 246 -5.84 13.98 -25.22
C TYR A 246 -4.74 12.92 -25.10
N THR A 247 -4.04 12.68 -26.20
CA THR A 247 -2.92 11.74 -26.27
C THR A 247 -1.64 12.45 -26.69
N ILE A 248 -0.53 12.16 -25.99
CA ILE A 248 0.82 12.67 -26.29
C ILE A 248 1.84 11.55 -26.04
N ASN A 249 2.77 11.31 -26.97
CA ASN A 249 3.84 10.31 -26.83
C ASN A 249 3.35 8.92 -26.35
N ASN A 250 2.27 8.40 -26.94
CA ASN A 250 1.61 7.15 -26.51
C ASN A 250 1.09 7.15 -25.05
N HIS A 251 0.92 8.32 -24.43
CA HIS A 251 0.27 8.47 -23.14
C HIS A 251 -1.06 9.16 -23.33
N ARG A 252 -2.12 8.57 -22.77
CA ARG A 252 -3.40 9.23 -22.59
C ARG A 252 -3.35 10.09 -21.34
N VAL A 253 -3.57 11.39 -21.52
CA VAL A 253 -3.62 12.40 -20.45
C VAL A 253 -5.08 12.84 -20.32
N THR A 254 -5.68 12.58 -19.16
CA THR A 254 -7.07 12.92 -18.88
C THR A 254 -7.20 13.64 -17.55
N ALA A 255 -8.01 14.69 -17.50
CA ALA A 255 -8.57 15.25 -16.27
C ALA A 255 -10.07 14.95 -16.22
N ASP A 256 -10.55 14.39 -15.11
CA ASP A 256 -11.94 13.99 -14.88
C ASP A 256 -12.41 14.59 -13.56
N GLY A 257 -13.13 15.72 -13.64
CA GLY A 257 -13.43 16.57 -12.49
C GLY A 257 -12.13 17.03 -11.81
N CYS A 258 -11.93 16.60 -10.55
CA CYS A 258 -10.78 16.98 -9.74
C CYS A 258 -9.61 16.00 -9.81
N TYR A 259 -9.47 15.18 -10.86
CA TYR A 259 -8.39 14.17 -10.95
C TYR A 259 -7.60 14.25 -12.25
N LEU A 260 -6.27 14.24 -12.16
CA LEU A 260 -5.36 14.03 -13.28
C LEU A 260 -5.02 12.53 -13.39
N ARG A 261 -5.11 11.97 -14.59
CA ARG A 261 -4.65 10.63 -14.93
C ARG A 261 -3.74 10.68 -16.16
N ILE A 262 -2.59 10.01 -16.08
CA ILE A 262 -1.66 9.84 -17.20
C ILE A 262 -1.40 8.34 -17.34
N LYS A 263 -1.70 7.77 -18.51
CA LYS A 263 -1.58 6.32 -18.74
C LYS A 263 -0.94 6.04 -20.08
N HIS A 264 0.13 5.26 -20.11
CA HIS A 264 0.67 4.71 -21.35
C HIS A 264 -0.35 3.77 -22.04
N ILE A 265 -0.48 3.92 -23.36
CA ILE A 265 -1.38 3.17 -24.24
C ILE A 265 -0.73 1.87 -24.70
#